data_AF-A0A970TDJ6-F1
#
_entry.id   AF-A0A970TDJ6-F1
#
_cell.length_a   1.000
_cell.length_b   1.000
_cell.length_c   1.000
_cell.angle_alpha   90.00
_cell.angle_beta   90.00
_cell.angle_gamma   90.00
#
_symmetry.space_group_name_H-M   'P 1'
#
loop_
_entity.id
_entity.type
_entity.pdbx_description
1 polymer ?
#
loop_
_entity_poly.entity_id
_entity_poly.type
_entity_poly.pdbx_seq_one_letter_code
_entity_poly.pdbx_strand_id
1 'polypeptide(L)'
;RLLFSNPASTDKRTDMTVRVSYDDGQTWPVAKTIAGEYCSYSCLAALPDGSAGILFEHRFPDPDAQGRENLVFARFNDVWLKLP
;
A
#
# COMPACT_ATOMS: atom_id res chain seq x y z
N ARG A 1 -4.09 -16.85 -1.23
CA ARG A 1 -4.18 -15.60 -0.45
C ARG A 1 -4.40 -14.44 -1.39
N LEU A 2 -5.17 -13.44 -0.96
CA LEU A 2 -5.39 -12.21 -1.71
C LEU A 2 -4.60 -11.06 -1.07
N LEU A 3 -4.09 -10.17 -1.90
CA LEU A 3 -3.57 -8.88 -1.48
C LEU A 3 -4.49 -7.78 -2.01
N PHE A 4 -4.74 -6.79 -1.17
CA PHE A 4 -5.50 -5.60 -1.53
C PHE A 4 -4.73 -4.36 -1.09
N SER A 5 -4.71 -3.33 -1.92
CA SER A 5 -4.10 -2.04 -1.60
C SER A 5 -5.09 -0.90 -1.77
N ASN A 6 -5.17 -0.01 -0.78
CA ASN A 6 -5.97 1.20 -0.86
C ASN A 6 -5.47 2.27 0.13
N PRO A 7 -5.84 3.55 -0.08
CA PRO A 7 -5.83 4.54 0.98
C PRO A 7 -6.83 4.12 2.07
N ALA A 8 -6.36 3.77 3.26
CA ALA A 8 -7.17 3.20 4.35
C ALA A 8 -7.77 4.25 5.29
N SER A 9 -8.09 5.42 4.76
CA SER A 9 -8.90 6.44 5.42
C SER A 9 -10.34 6.41 4.87
N THR A 10 -11.32 6.79 5.71
CA THR A 10 -12.74 6.87 5.33
C THR A 10 -13.15 8.23 4.75
N ASP A 11 -12.31 9.26 4.91
CA ASP A 11 -12.63 10.64 4.53
C ASP A 11 -11.62 11.24 3.55
N LYS A 12 -10.41 10.66 3.45
CA LYS A 12 -9.31 11.17 2.64
C LYS A 12 -8.59 10.05 1.89
N ARG A 13 -7.83 10.47 0.88
CA ARG A 13 -6.86 9.64 0.17
C ARG A 13 -5.53 9.65 0.91
N THR A 14 -5.48 9.04 2.08
CA THR A 14 -4.29 8.88 2.93
C THR A 14 -4.13 7.43 3.39
N ASP A 15 -2.98 7.10 3.98
CA ASP A 15 -2.73 5.80 4.62
C ASP A 15 -2.73 4.63 3.63
N MET A 16 -1.86 4.67 2.61
CA MET A 16 -1.70 3.58 1.64
C MET A 16 -1.39 2.29 2.39
N THR A 17 -2.33 1.35 2.40
CA THR A 17 -2.28 0.15 3.23
C THR A 17 -2.40 -1.08 2.36
N VAL A 18 -1.56 -2.08 2.62
CA VAL A 18 -1.71 -3.43 2.06
C VAL A 18 -2.39 -4.33 3.07
N ARG A 19 -3.40 -5.07 2.62
CA ARG A 19 -4.14 -6.05 3.41
C ARG A 19 -3.98 -7.45 2.85
N VAL A 20 -4.01 -8.45 3.72
CA VAL A 20 -3.96 -9.88 3.34
C VAL A 20 -5.24 -10.56 3.77
N SER A 21 -5.84 -11.31 2.83
CA SER A 21 -6.92 -12.25 3.13
C SER A 21 -6.48 -13.68 2.80
N TYR A 22 -6.88 -14.61 3.66
CA TYR A 22 -6.66 -16.05 3.52
C TYR A 22 -7.94 -16.83 3.24
N ASP A 23 -9.09 -16.15 3.22
CA ASP A 23 -10.45 -16.70 3.14
C ASP A 23 -11.26 -16.04 2.01
N ASP A 24 -10.60 -15.84 0.86
CA ASP A 24 -11.17 -15.30 -0.38
C ASP A 24 -11.86 -13.93 -0.23
N GLY A 25 -11.29 -13.07 0.63
CA GLY A 25 -11.69 -11.68 0.80
C GLY A 25 -12.76 -11.44 1.87
N GLN A 26 -13.15 -12.48 2.62
CA GLN A 26 -14.13 -12.36 3.71
C GLN A 26 -13.56 -11.63 4.92
N THR A 27 -12.33 -11.94 5.32
CA THR A 27 -11.62 -11.25 6.41
C THR A 27 -10.23 -10.78 5.98
N TRP A 28 -9.75 -9.74 6.69
CA TRP A 28 -8.47 -9.09 6.41
C TRP A 28 -7.64 -8.96 7.70
N PRO A 29 -7.16 -10.08 8.28
CA PRO A 29 -6.51 -10.09 9.59
C PRO A 29 -5.13 -9.40 9.61
N VAL A 30 -4.54 -9.14 8.44
CA VAL A 30 -3.26 -8.41 8.31
C VAL A 30 -3.51 -7.12 7.56
N ALA A 31 -3.08 -5.99 8.12
CA ALA A 31 -3.09 -4.69 7.47
C ALA A 31 -1.80 -3.93 7.85
N LYS A 32 -1.06 -3.46 6.85
CA LYS A 32 0.18 -2.67 7.06
C LYS A 32 0.18 -1.43 6.19
N THR A 33 0.31 -0.28 6.82
CA THR A 33 0.44 1.02 6.13
C THR A 33 1.86 1.17 5.59
N ILE A 34 1.98 1.45 4.29
CA ILE A 34 3.24 1.70 3.57
C ILE A 34 3.58 3.20 3.60
N ALA A 35 2.58 4.07 3.48
CA ALA A 35 2.75 5.52 3.50
C ALA A 35 1.54 6.18 4.18
N GLY A 36 1.78 7.10 5.13
CA GLY A 36 0.71 7.77 5.89
C GLY A 36 0.18 9.04 5.23
N GLU A 37 0.95 9.66 4.34
CA GLU A 37 0.57 10.89 3.67
C GLU A 37 -0.41 10.64 2.51
N TYR A 38 -0.70 11.69 1.75
CA TYR A 38 -1.63 11.61 0.62
C TYR A 38 -1.17 10.58 -0.40
N CYS A 39 -2.04 9.62 -0.67
CA CYS A 39 -1.81 8.52 -1.58
C CYS A 39 -3.09 8.14 -2.31
N SER A 40 -2.98 7.67 -3.54
CA SER A 40 -4.15 7.56 -4.41
C SER A 40 -4.16 6.23 -5.18
N TYR A 41 -4.10 6.24 -6.51
CA TYR A 41 -4.17 5.01 -7.30
C TYR A 41 -2.99 4.09 -6.95
N SER A 42 -3.24 2.78 -7.00
CA SER A 42 -2.20 1.78 -6.77
C SER A 42 -2.39 0.54 -7.64
N CYS A 43 -1.31 -0.17 -7.89
CA CYS A 43 -1.29 -1.43 -8.62
C CYS A 43 -0.30 -2.40 -7.96
N LEU A 44 -0.78 -3.60 -7.63
CA LEU A 44 0.01 -4.68 -7.03
C LEU A 44 0.49 -5.67 -8.11
N ALA A 45 1.69 -6.19 -7.93
CA ALA A 45 2.24 -7.26 -8.75
C ALA A 45 2.93 -8.32 -7.88
N ALA A 46 2.71 -9.59 -8.21
CA ALA A 46 3.52 -10.68 -7.68
C ALA A 46 4.88 -10.70 -8.38
N LEU A 47 5.97 -10.84 -7.63
CA LEU A 47 7.33 -10.84 -8.16
C LEU A 47 7.91 -12.28 -8.18
N PRO A 48 8.88 -12.59 -9.07
CA PRO A 48 9.40 -13.95 -9.26
C PRO A 48 10.03 -14.59 -8.01
N ASP A 49 10.52 -13.78 -7.07
CA ASP A 49 11.13 -14.25 -5.81
C ASP A 49 10.12 -14.42 -4.67
N GLY A 50 8.82 -14.40 -4.98
CA GLY A 50 7.74 -14.61 -4.03
C GLY A 50 7.37 -13.38 -3.20
N SER A 51 8.06 -12.25 -3.39
CA SER A 51 7.66 -10.97 -2.81
C SER A 51 6.57 -10.28 -3.64
N ALA A 52 6.02 -9.18 -3.11
CA ALA A 52 5.05 -8.35 -3.81
C ALA A 52 5.65 -6.96 -4.06
N GLY A 53 5.35 -6.40 -5.24
CA GLY A 53 5.60 -5.01 -5.58
C GLY A 53 4.28 -4.23 -5.59
N ILE A 54 4.34 -2.97 -5.17
CA ILE A 54 3.27 -1.99 -5.32
C ILE A 54 3.82 -0.77 -6.04
N LEU A 55 3.11 -0.31 -7.07
CA LEU A 55 3.28 1.03 -7.64
C LEU A 55 2.09 1.87 -7.19
N PHE A 56 2.32 3.04 -6.61
CA PHE A 56 1.25 3.91 -6.12
C PHE A 56 1.57 5.39 -6.25
N GLU A 57 0.53 6.20 -6.35
CA GLU A 57 0.63 7.66 -6.28
C GLU A 57 0.82 8.10 -4.83
N HIS A 58 1.81 8.96 -4.59
CA HIS A 58 2.12 9.51 -3.27
C HIS A 58 2.57 10.96 -3.35
N ARG A 59 2.08 11.78 -2.43
CA ARG A 59 2.52 13.16 -2.25
C ARG A 59 3.35 13.25 -0.99
N PHE A 60 4.66 13.39 -1.16
CA PHE A 60 5.55 13.69 -0.05
C PHE A 60 5.17 15.03 0.59
N PRO A 61 5.38 15.19 1.91
CA PRO A 61 5.23 16.46 2.59
C PRO A 61 6.41 17.36 2.20
N ASP A 62 6.33 17.95 1.02
CA ASP A 62 7.31 18.90 0.50
C ASP A 62 6.62 20.26 0.34
N PRO A 63 7.03 21.29 1.12
CA PRO A 63 6.45 22.63 1.04
C PRO A 63 6.67 23.31 -0.32
N ASP A 64 7.66 22.88 -1.10
CA ASP A 64 7.97 23.40 -2.44
C ASP A 64 7.33 22.56 -3.55
N ALA A 65 6.86 21.35 -3.25
CA ALA A 65 6.07 20.54 -4.14
C ALA A 65 4.60 20.95 -4.05
N GLN A 66 4.22 21.99 -4.78
CA GLN A 66 2.85 22.49 -4.97
C GLN A 66 1.88 21.40 -5.48
N GLY A 67 1.51 20.43 -4.64
CA GLY A 67 0.60 19.34 -4.98
C GLY A 67 1.13 18.30 -5.97
N ARG A 68 2.44 18.21 -6.21
CA ARG A 68 3.00 17.20 -7.14
C ARG A 68 2.78 15.79 -6.60
N GLU A 69 2.23 14.94 -7.45
CA GLU A 69 2.07 13.51 -7.19
C GLU A 69 3.27 12.75 -7.77
N ASN A 70 3.81 11.83 -6.98
CA ASN A 70 4.93 10.98 -7.36
C ASN A 70 4.41 9.57 -7.60
N LEU A 71 5.02 8.86 -8.54
CA LEU A 71 4.86 7.42 -8.64
C LEU A 71 5.95 6.75 -7.81
N VAL A 72 5.54 6.05 -6.76
CA VAL A 72 6.43 5.36 -5.83
C VAL A 72 6.28 3.86 -6.03
N PHE A 73 7.40 3.18 -6.21
CA PHE A 73 7.47 1.73 -6.16
C PHE A 73 7.97 1.30 -4.78
N ALA A 74 7.24 0.40 -4.12
CA ALA A 74 7.68 -0.28 -2.91
C ALA A 74 7.61 -1.78 -3.10
N ARG A 75 8.50 -2.50 -2.41
CA ARG A 75 8.58 -3.95 -2.44
C ARG A 75 8.55 -4.48 -1.00
N PHE A 76 7.73 -5.49 -0.76
CA PHE A 76 7.56 -6.09 0.56
C PHE A 76 7.37 -7.61 0.45
N ASN A 77 7.57 -8.31 1.56
CA ASN A 77 7.47 -9.76 1.63
C ASN A 77 6.69 -10.19 2.90
N ASP A 78 6.54 -11.50 3.06
CA ASP A 78 5.82 -12.10 4.19
C ASP A 78 6.43 -11.80 5.53
N VAL A 79 7.75 -11.60 5.60
CA VAL A 79 8.43 -11.25 6.84
C VAL A 79 7.92 -9.89 7.29
N TRP A 80 7.92 -8.89 6.41
CA TRP A 80 7.42 -7.55 6.71
C TRP A 80 5.92 -7.54 7.07
N LEU A 81 5.09 -8.30 6.34
CA LEU A 81 3.65 -8.41 6.60
C LEU A 81 3.32 -9.00 7.98
N LYS A 82 4.22 -9.80 8.55
CA LYS A 82 4.04 -10.48 9.85
C LYS A 82 4.73 -9.76 11.01
N LEU A 83 5.47 -8.68 10.76
CA LEU A 83 6.02 -7.87 11.83
C LEU A 83 4.87 -7.26 12.65
N PRO A 84 5.04 -7.11 13.99
CA PRO A 84 4.08 -6.41 14.82
C PRO A 84 3.85 -4.96 14.34
#